data_AF-A0AA47EHP4-F1
#
_entry.id   AF-A0AA47EHP4-F1
#
_cell.length_a   1.000
_cell.length_b   1.000
_cell.length_c   1.000
_cell.angle_alpha   90.00
_cell.angle_beta   90.00
_cell.angle_gamma   90.00
#
_symmetry.space_group_name_H-M   'P 1'
#
loop_
_entity.id
_entity.type
_entity.pdbx_description
1 polymer ?
#
loop_
_entity_poly.entity_id
_entity_poly.type
_entity_poly.pdbx_seq_one_letter_code
_entity_poly.pdbx_strand_id
1 'polypeptide(L)'
;MHSVIGLINNYGYIILFSALVLELIAFPLPGELMMTYCGFLVYQSKMNWGISILVATGGVMLGITISYFIGDKLGANFFKKYGSYIHLGPAKIEKTSKWFNASGNKLLILAYFIPGVRHITGYFSGITKISYRRFSSNAYFGALLWTATFISLGKVLGPNWDKFHGDISKYLIIGSIVISIILTIVYAYRNHRIQIIENTYKVLDKTIIIFHSMGKMKVAIGAVAVAFLGFSVLVIGVVQDYLSHEFDQFDIVVSYLVKVIFNSKWSFVIGLFKLTTSIRVLVPLTIFMFIWIIRRNINRILEIQSLFIVILGGEILQYGLRHIFRRLGPSSISLISHNQYTFPSYQALMAIVFYGFFVYLIVRHAKRVWAKTAVLIITLFICIISGLNPIFFGTEYPSDVYAGYIFGGVWLTINIILLEVYRILPTIKSKNSNFLK
;
A
#
# COMPACT_ATOMS: atom_id res chain seq x y z
N MET A 1 19.49 13.67 26.52
CA MET A 1 19.87 13.04 25.25
C MET A 1 21.39 12.95 25.04
N HIS A 2 22.21 13.93 25.47
CA HIS A 2 23.68 13.88 25.28
C HIS A 2 24.42 12.73 25.98
N SER A 3 23.92 12.25 27.13
CA SER A 3 24.53 11.13 27.87
C SER A 3 24.31 9.74 27.23
N VAL A 4 23.15 9.52 26.60
CA VAL A 4 22.83 8.26 25.91
C VAL A 4 23.64 8.12 24.62
N ILE A 5 23.84 9.22 23.89
CA ILE A 5 24.61 9.25 22.64
C ILE A 5 26.11 8.99 22.90
N GLY A 6 26.66 9.50 24.03
CA GLY A 6 28.04 9.23 24.43
C GLY A 6 28.30 7.77 24.82
N LEU A 7 27.36 7.11 25.50
CA LEU A 7 27.44 5.70 25.86
C LEU A 7 27.37 4.79 24.62
N ILE A 8 26.58 5.14 23.61
CA ILE A 8 26.42 4.34 22.39
C ILE A 8 27.71 4.34 21.53
N ASN A 9 28.53 5.39 21.56
CA ASN A 9 29.80 5.40 20.82
C ASN A 9 30.84 4.39 21.34
N ASN A 10 30.81 4.03 22.64
CA ASN A 10 31.73 3.05 23.24
C ASN A 10 31.08 1.69 23.56
N TYR A 11 29.76 1.66 23.79
CA TYR A 11 28.99 0.46 24.19
C TYR A 11 27.84 0.12 23.23
N GLY A 12 27.86 0.62 22.00
CA GLY A 12 26.74 0.50 21.05
C GLY A 12 26.22 -0.92 20.85
N TYR A 13 27.09 -1.92 20.82
CA TYR A 13 26.69 -3.34 20.74
C TYR A 13 26.02 -3.85 22.02
N ILE A 14 26.55 -3.51 23.18
CA ILE A 14 26.01 -3.94 24.48
C ILE A 14 24.64 -3.30 24.71
N ILE A 15 24.49 -2.03 24.37
CA ILE A 15 23.23 -1.29 24.48
C ILE A 15 22.20 -1.87 23.52
N LEU A 16 22.59 -2.12 22.26
CA LEU A 16 21.74 -2.78 21.25
C LEU A 16 21.23 -4.15 21.73
N PHE A 17 22.14 -5.00 22.22
CA PHE A 17 21.79 -6.32 22.76
C PHE A 17 20.82 -6.21 23.93
N SER A 18 21.20 -5.43 24.95
CA SER A 18 20.47 -5.36 26.23
C SER A 18 19.08 -4.77 26.04
N ALA A 19 18.93 -3.73 25.21
CA ALA A 19 17.63 -3.15 24.95
C ALA A 19 16.69 -4.12 24.23
N LEU A 20 17.18 -4.85 23.23
CA LEU A 20 16.36 -5.82 22.50
C LEU A 20 15.95 -7.02 23.38
N VAL A 21 16.80 -7.42 24.34
CA VAL A 21 16.43 -8.40 25.37
C VAL A 21 15.28 -7.86 26.22
N LEU A 22 15.45 -6.66 26.79
CA LEU A 22 14.47 -6.04 27.69
C LEU A 22 13.13 -5.78 26.99
N GLU A 23 13.19 -5.32 25.74
CA GLU A 23 12.02 -5.08 24.92
C GLU A 23 11.14 -6.32 24.75
N LEU A 24 11.78 -7.47 24.52
CA LEU A 24 11.11 -8.75 24.30
C LEU A 24 10.59 -9.38 25.61
N ILE A 25 11.09 -8.92 26.77
CA ILE A 25 10.58 -9.24 28.11
C ILE A 25 9.46 -8.26 28.54
N ALA A 26 8.80 -7.64 27.55
CA ALA A 26 7.66 -6.73 27.70
C ALA A 26 7.95 -5.34 28.29
N PHE A 27 9.21 -4.89 28.27
CA PHE A 27 9.50 -3.47 28.50
C PHE A 27 9.19 -2.67 27.21
N PRO A 28 8.39 -1.60 27.25
CA PRO A 28 8.02 -0.86 26.04
C PRO A 28 9.18 0.03 25.56
N LEU A 29 10.19 -0.59 24.91
CA LEU A 29 11.29 0.10 24.25
C LEU A 29 11.02 0.18 22.73
N PRO A 30 11.34 1.31 22.08
CA PRO A 30 11.18 1.45 20.64
C PRO A 30 12.34 0.76 19.89
N GLY A 31 12.27 -0.57 19.79
CA GLY A 31 13.30 -1.41 19.17
C GLY A 31 13.64 -1.04 17.73
N GLU A 32 12.62 -0.71 16.94
CA GLU A 32 12.79 -0.27 15.55
C GLU A 32 13.65 0.98 15.47
N LEU A 33 13.35 1.99 16.29
CA LEU A 33 14.10 3.25 16.33
C LEU A 33 15.55 2.99 16.70
N MET A 34 15.76 2.13 17.68
CA MET A 34 17.09 1.81 18.17
C MET A 34 17.93 1.06 17.13
N MET A 35 17.36 0.07 16.45
CA MET A 35 18.04 -0.63 15.36
C MET A 35 18.29 0.25 14.15
N THR A 36 17.33 1.11 13.78
CA THR A 36 17.50 2.07 12.69
C THR A 36 18.59 3.10 13.04
N TYR A 37 18.66 3.55 14.30
CA TYR A 37 19.75 4.40 14.77
C TYR A 37 21.11 3.69 14.76
N CYS A 38 21.17 2.42 15.19
CA CYS A 38 22.38 1.61 15.03
C CYS A 38 22.78 1.47 13.55
N GLY A 39 21.80 1.34 12.65
CA GLY A 39 22.03 1.40 11.20
C GLY A 39 22.68 2.71 10.75
N PHE A 40 22.23 3.84 11.28
CA PHE A 40 22.87 5.14 11.02
C PHE A 40 24.31 5.20 11.55
N LEU A 41 24.59 4.61 12.71
CA LEU A 41 25.96 4.49 13.22
C LEU A 41 26.83 3.58 12.35
N VAL A 42 26.25 2.55 11.75
CA VAL A 42 26.91 1.73 10.73
C VAL A 42 27.24 2.56 9.48
N TYR A 43 26.35 3.47 9.07
CA TYR A 43 26.62 4.41 7.97
C TYR A 43 27.77 5.37 8.29
N GLN A 44 27.84 5.88 9.52
CA GLN A 44 28.95 6.70 10.01
C GLN A 44 30.26 5.91 10.24
N SER A 45 30.31 4.62 9.88
CA SER A 45 31.45 3.73 10.14
C SER A 45 31.81 3.57 11.62
N LYS A 46 30.89 3.88 12.55
CA LYS A 46 31.07 3.71 14.01
C LYS A 46 30.73 2.30 14.49
N MET A 47 29.93 1.56 13.72
CA MET A 47 29.58 0.17 14.01
C MET A 47 29.72 -0.68 12.75
N ASN A 48 30.02 -1.97 12.91
CA ASN A 48 30.08 -2.92 11.81
C ASN A 48 28.67 -3.45 11.52
N TRP A 49 28.29 -3.49 10.24
CA TRP A 49 26.97 -3.92 9.80
C TRP A 49 26.63 -5.36 10.21
N GLY A 50 27.53 -6.32 9.93
CA GLY A 50 27.31 -7.73 10.21
C GLY A 50 27.27 -8.01 11.70
N ILE A 51 28.20 -7.43 12.47
CA ILE A 51 28.23 -7.56 13.93
C ILE A 51 26.96 -6.98 14.55
N SER A 52 26.49 -5.82 14.08
CA SER A 52 25.25 -5.21 14.58
C SER A 52 24.04 -6.12 14.39
N ILE A 53 23.93 -6.79 13.23
CA ILE A 53 22.85 -7.75 12.97
C ILE A 53 22.95 -8.96 13.89
N LEU A 54 24.16 -9.54 14.05
CA LEU A 54 24.36 -10.71 14.91
C LEU A 54 24.04 -10.40 16.37
N VAL A 55 24.53 -9.27 16.87
CA VAL A 55 24.29 -8.81 18.25
C VAL A 55 22.81 -8.53 18.48
N ALA A 56 22.15 -7.82 17.55
CA ALA A 56 20.72 -7.56 17.65
C ALA A 56 19.91 -8.86 17.63
N THR A 57 20.23 -9.77 16.71
CA THR A 57 19.57 -11.07 16.59
C THR A 57 19.75 -11.86 17.90
N GLY A 58 20.95 -11.90 18.45
CA GLY A 58 21.23 -12.56 19.73
C GLY A 58 20.41 -12.01 20.89
N GLY A 59 20.26 -10.68 20.97
CA GLY A 59 19.44 -10.03 22.00
C GLY A 59 17.96 -10.42 21.87
N VAL A 60 17.42 -10.39 20.65
CA VAL A 60 16.04 -10.80 20.37
C VAL A 60 15.83 -12.30 20.66
N MET A 61 16.76 -13.17 20.25
CA MET A 61 16.71 -14.61 20.52
C MET A 61 16.67 -14.90 22.02
N LEU A 62 17.50 -14.22 22.81
CA LEU A 62 17.51 -14.39 24.26
C LEU A 62 16.20 -13.89 24.89
N GLY A 63 15.76 -12.68 24.54
CA GLY A 63 14.53 -12.10 25.06
C GLY A 63 13.29 -12.95 24.75
N ILE A 64 13.12 -13.38 23.49
CA ILE A 64 11.96 -14.21 23.11
C ILE A 64 11.97 -15.59 23.78
N THR A 65 13.17 -16.14 24.04
CA THR A 65 13.33 -17.43 24.74
C THR A 65 12.95 -17.32 26.21
N ILE A 66 13.38 -16.25 26.88
CA ILE A 66 12.95 -15.95 28.24
C ILE A 66 11.42 -15.84 28.29
N SER A 67 10.82 -15.09 27.37
CA SER A 67 9.36 -14.93 27.29
C SER A 67 8.64 -16.25 27.04
N TYR A 68 9.19 -17.15 26.21
CA TYR A 68 8.65 -18.50 26.01
C TYR A 68 8.63 -19.31 27.31
N PHE A 69 9.74 -19.39 28.03
CA PHE A 69 9.80 -20.17 29.27
C PHE A 69 8.96 -19.55 30.39
N ILE A 70 8.84 -18.22 30.44
CA ILE A 70 7.90 -17.56 31.34
C ILE A 70 6.45 -17.99 31.02
N GLY A 71 6.08 -18.00 29.74
CA GLY A 71 4.77 -18.46 29.30
C GLY A 71 4.48 -19.92 29.65
N ASP A 72 5.44 -20.82 29.42
CA ASP A 72 5.33 -22.25 29.70
C ASP A 72 5.22 -22.53 31.21
N LYS A 73 5.97 -21.80 32.04
CA LYS A 73 6.00 -21.99 33.49
C LYS A 73 4.80 -21.36 34.22
N LEU A 74 4.40 -20.15 33.84
CA LEU A 74 3.31 -19.43 34.51
C LEU A 74 1.92 -19.90 34.03
N GLY A 75 1.83 -20.38 32.79
CA GLY A 75 0.61 -20.96 32.22
C GLY A 75 -0.55 -19.97 32.05
N ALA A 76 -1.63 -20.43 31.43
CA ALA A 76 -2.76 -19.58 31.03
C ALA A 76 -3.48 -18.89 32.22
N ASN A 77 -3.52 -19.54 33.39
CA ASN A 77 -4.22 -19.05 34.57
C ASN A 77 -3.59 -17.78 35.16
N PHE A 78 -2.24 -17.68 35.13
CA PHE A 78 -1.54 -16.49 35.58
C PHE A 78 -1.87 -15.27 34.72
N PHE A 79 -1.83 -15.42 33.40
CA PHE A 79 -2.12 -14.34 32.47
C PHE A 79 -3.61 -13.98 32.42
N LYS A 80 -4.52 -14.91 32.73
CA LYS A 80 -5.94 -14.59 32.90
C LYS A 80 -6.21 -13.68 34.11
N LYS A 81 -5.42 -13.84 35.20
CA LYS A 81 -5.56 -13.10 36.46
C LYS A 81 -4.77 -11.78 36.47
N TYR A 82 -3.57 -11.76 35.91
CA TYR A 82 -2.65 -10.62 35.97
C TYR A 82 -2.29 -10.02 34.61
N GLY A 83 -2.72 -10.64 33.50
CA GLY A 83 -2.35 -10.20 32.15
C GLY A 83 -2.85 -8.80 31.79
N SER A 84 -3.92 -8.31 32.41
CA SER A 84 -4.41 -6.94 32.24
C SER A 84 -3.38 -5.89 32.68
N TYR A 85 -2.57 -6.16 33.70
CA TYR A 85 -1.54 -5.23 34.20
C TYR A 85 -0.31 -5.12 33.29
N ILE A 86 -0.06 -6.13 32.45
CA ILE A 86 1.09 -6.20 31.52
C ILE A 86 0.63 -6.13 30.06
N HIS A 87 -0.53 -5.52 29.80
CA HIS A 87 -1.10 -5.33 28.46
C HIS A 87 -1.39 -6.62 27.66
N LEU A 88 -1.45 -7.77 28.34
CA LEU A 88 -1.75 -9.14 27.87
C LEU A 88 -3.12 -9.61 28.38
N GLY A 89 -4.16 -8.78 28.24
CA GLY A 89 -5.50 -9.11 28.73
C GLY A 89 -6.12 -10.36 28.08
N PRO A 90 -7.14 -10.98 28.71
CA PRO A 90 -7.77 -12.22 28.25
C PRO A 90 -8.24 -12.16 26.79
N ALA A 91 -8.80 -11.02 26.36
CA ALA A 91 -9.28 -10.81 25.00
C ALA A 91 -8.16 -10.84 23.95
N LYS A 92 -6.96 -10.32 24.27
CA LYS A 92 -5.79 -10.40 23.37
C LYS A 92 -5.26 -11.83 23.29
N ILE A 93 -5.22 -12.56 24.40
CA ILE A 93 -4.78 -13.95 24.44
C ILE A 93 -5.72 -14.85 23.61
N GLU A 94 -7.03 -14.67 23.73
CA GLU A 94 -8.01 -15.42 22.95
C GLU A 94 -7.91 -15.11 21.45
N LYS A 95 -7.77 -13.83 21.08
CA LYS A 95 -7.59 -13.40 19.69
C LYS A 95 -6.32 -13.98 19.07
N THR A 96 -5.20 -13.94 19.81
CA THR A 96 -3.92 -14.53 19.40
C THR A 96 -4.02 -16.06 19.30
N SER A 97 -4.79 -16.71 20.19
CA SER A 97 -5.04 -18.16 20.12
C SER A 97 -5.79 -18.59 18.87
N LYS A 98 -6.88 -17.89 18.51
CA LYS A 98 -7.61 -18.14 17.26
C LYS A 98 -6.72 -17.90 16.04
N TRP A 99 -5.89 -16.86 16.07
CA TRP A 99 -4.96 -16.51 15.00
C TRP A 99 -3.84 -17.55 14.82
N PHE A 100 -3.35 -18.12 15.92
CA PHE A 100 -2.30 -19.14 15.90
C PHE A 100 -2.81 -20.51 15.45
N ASN A 101 -4.00 -20.91 15.93
CA ASN A 101 -4.65 -22.18 15.55
C ASN A 101 -5.02 -22.23 14.06
N ALA A 102 -5.30 -21.10 13.42
CA ALA A 102 -5.67 -21.04 12.01
C ALA A 102 -4.49 -21.19 11.03
N SER A 103 -3.26 -20.85 11.44
CA SER A 103 -2.14 -20.64 10.48
C SER A 103 -0.80 -21.28 10.85
N GLY A 104 -0.64 -21.81 12.06
CA GLY A 104 0.54 -22.58 12.49
C GLY A 104 1.85 -21.79 12.68
N ASN A 105 2.93 -22.51 13.01
CA ASN A 105 4.23 -21.97 13.43
C ASN A 105 4.92 -21.03 12.43
N LYS A 106 4.56 -21.07 11.14
CA LYS A 106 5.14 -20.22 10.08
C LYS A 106 4.79 -18.74 10.28
N LEU A 107 3.74 -18.44 11.04
CA LEU A 107 3.27 -17.09 11.30
C LEU A 107 4.11 -16.36 12.38
N LEU A 108 4.94 -17.10 13.14
CA LEU A 108 5.92 -16.53 14.07
C LEU A 108 6.95 -15.63 13.38
N ILE A 109 7.27 -15.91 12.11
CA ILE A 109 8.21 -15.10 11.32
C ILE A 109 7.62 -13.72 11.04
N LEU A 110 6.34 -13.68 10.63
CA LEU A 110 5.65 -12.44 10.28
C LEU A 110 5.30 -11.61 11.51
N ALA A 111 5.13 -12.25 12.67
CA ALA A 111 4.78 -11.57 13.92
C ALA A 111 5.79 -10.51 14.36
N TYR A 112 7.08 -10.65 13.99
CA TYR A 112 8.11 -9.65 14.30
C TYR A 112 7.88 -8.28 13.65
N PHE A 113 7.24 -8.27 12.47
CA PHE A 113 6.96 -7.06 11.70
C PHE A 113 5.64 -6.38 12.09
N ILE A 114 4.88 -6.97 13.02
CA ILE A 114 3.63 -6.40 13.52
C ILE A 114 3.88 -5.80 14.92
N PRO A 115 3.86 -4.46 15.05
CA PRO A 115 4.04 -3.79 16.34
C PRO A 115 3.08 -4.32 17.40
N GLY A 116 3.57 -4.51 18.62
CA GLY A 116 2.78 -5.03 19.73
C GLY A 116 2.55 -6.54 19.73
N VAL A 117 2.47 -7.20 18.57
CA VAL A 117 2.24 -8.66 18.49
C VAL A 117 3.49 -9.45 18.89
N ARG A 118 4.68 -9.00 18.46
CA ARG A 118 5.95 -9.71 18.74
C ARG A 118 6.29 -9.88 20.22
N HIS A 119 5.91 -8.94 21.07
CA HIS A 119 6.18 -9.03 22.51
C HIS A 119 5.32 -10.12 23.17
N ILE A 120 4.20 -10.49 22.55
CA ILE A 120 3.23 -11.45 23.09
C ILE A 120 3.51 -12.87 22.60
N THR A 121 4.12 -13.02 21.41
CA THR A 121 4.27 -14.33 20.76
C THR A 121 5.12 -15.30 21.55
N GLY A 122 6.18 -14.84 22.23
CA GLY A 122 7.01 -15.65 23.10
C GLY A 122 6.19 -16.27 24.24
N TYR A 123 5.59 -15.43 25.08
CA TYR A 123 4.73 -15.87 26.19
C TYR A 123 3.60 -16.78 25.71
N PHE A 124 2.92 -16.40 24.64
CA PHE A 124 1.79 -17.17 24.12
C PHE A 124 2.21 -18.57 23.64
N SER A 125 3.37 -18.66 22.98
CA SER A 125 3.90 -19.94 22.48
C SER A 125 4.29 -20.88 23.63
N GLY A 126 4.76 -20.32 24.76
CA GLY A 126 4.96 -21.07 26.00
C GLY A 126 3.66 -21.53 26.63
N ILE A 127 2.68 -20.62 26.79
CA ILE A 127 1.36 -20.92 27.38
C ILE A 127 0.65 -22.06 26.63
N THR A 128 0.79 -22.10 25.30
CA THR A 128 0.18 -23.12 24.45
C THR A 128 1.01 -24.38 24.29
N LYS A 129 2.17 -24.47 24.97
CA LYS A 129 3.07 -25.63 24.99
C LYS A 129 3.51 -26.12 23.61
N ILE A 130 3.76 -25.20 22.69
CA ILE A 130 4.37 -25.53 21.40
C ILE A 130 5.77 -26.07 21.65
N SER A 131 6.18 -27.16 21.00
CA SER A 131 7.53 -27.68 21.22
C SER A 131 8.61 -26.62 20.94
N TYR A 132 9.49 -26.39 21.92
CA TYR A 132 10.51 -25.35 21.87
C TYR A 132 11.33 -25.37 20.57
N ARG A 133 11.69 -26.57 20.07
CA ARG A 133 12.44 -26.72 18.81
C ARG A 133 11.72 -26.15 17.59
N ARG A 134 10.39 -26.28 17.53
CA ARG A 134 9.59 -25.72 16.43
C ARG A 134 9.35 -24.23 16.60
N PHE A 135 9.23 -23.78 17.84
CA PHE A 135 9.12 -22.37 18.16
C PHE A 135 10.42 -21.62 17.82
N SER A 136 11.55 -22.07 18.35
CA SER A 136 12.84 -21.38 18.24
C SER A 136 13.32 -21.28 16.80
N SER A 137 13.17 -22.34 15.99
CA SER A 137 13.57 -22.27 14.57
C SER A 137 12.82 -21.19 13.78
N ASN A 138 11.51 -21.08 13.96
CA ASN A 138 10.71 -20.06 13.28
C ASN A 138 10.91 -18.66 13.89
N ALA A 139 10.98 -18.57 15.22
CA ALA A 139 11.14 -17.31 15.93
C ALA A 139 12.52 -16.69 15.66
N TYR A 140 13.58 -17.49 15.63
CA TYR A 140 14.94 -17.02 15.41
C TYR A 140 15.18 -16.59 13.96
N PHE A 141 14.56 -17.28 13.01
CA PHE A 141 14.59 -16.88 11.61
C PHE A 141 13.84 -15.55 11.40
N GLY A 142 12.68 -15.39 12.04
CA GLY A 142 11.94 -14.12 12.06
C GLY A 142 12.74 -12.98 12.68
N ALA A 143 13.39 -13.24 13.83
CA ALA A 143 14.26 -12.27 14.49
C ALA A 143 15.39 -11.80 13.57
N LEU A 144 16.11 -12.73 12.92
CA LEU A 144 17.20 -12.40 12.00
C LEU A 144 16.73 -11.52 10.83
N LEU A 145 15.62 -11.88 10.19
CA LEU A 145 15.05 -11.10 9.09
C LEU A 145 14.65 -9.70 9.56
N TRP A 146 14.02 -9.60 10.72
CA TRP A 146 13.57 -8.35 11.30
C TRP A 146 14.75 -7.43 11.63
N THR A 147 15.74 -7.90 12.39
CA THR A 147 16.92 -7.11 12.76
C THR A 147 17.75 -6.71 11.53
N ALA A 148 17.92 -7.61 10.57
CA ALA A 148 18.61 -7.29 9.31
C ALA A 148 17.89 -6.19 8.52
N THR A 149 16.56 -6.21 8.51
CA THR A 149 15.75 -5.20 7.81
C THR A 149 15.96 -3.81 8.40
N PHE A 150 15.74 -3.64 9.72
CA PHE A 150 15.76 -2.32 10.34
C PHE A 150 17.17 -1.72 10.45
N ILE A 151 18.19 -2.53 10.70
CA ILE A 151 19.59 -2.07 10.72
C ILE A 151 20.04 -1.66 9.32
N SER A 152 19.70 -2.44 8.29
CA SER A 152 20.05 -2.10 6.91
C SER A 152 19.31 -0.86 6.43
N LEU A 153 18.03 -0.72 6.80
CA LEU A 153 17.24 0.46 6.50
C LEU A 153 17.83 1.72 7.15
N GLY A 154 18.26 1.65 8.41
CA GLY A 154 18.98 2.73 9.07
C GLY A 154 20.30 3.11 8.40
N LYS A 155 21.05 2.12 7.91
CA LYS A 155 22.30 2.36 7.15
C LYS A 155 22.03 3.09 5.84
N VAL A 156 20.98 2.71 5.13
CA VAL A 156 20.59 3.35 3.86
C VAL A 156 20.08 4.77 4.11
N LEU A 157 19.24 4.98 5.12
CA LEU A 157 18.69 6.30 5.47
C LEU A 157 19.70 7.24 6.15
N GLY A 158 20.86 6.74 6.55
CA GLY A 158 21.87 7.47 7.31
C GLY A 158 22.30 8.85 6.77
N PRO A 159 22.47 9.06 5.44
CA PRO A 159 22.84 10.37 4.88
C PRO A 159 21.85 11.51 5.20
N ASN A 160 20.60 11.19 5.53
CA ASN A 160 19.53 12.16 5.76
C ASN A 160 18.95 12.09 7.18
N TRP A 161 19.70 11.50 8.13
CA TRP A 161 19.22 11.21 9.48
C TRP A 161 18.62 12.43 10.21
N ASP A 162 19.30 13.58 10.11
CA ASP A 162 18.88 14.83 10.76
C ASP A 162 17.52 15.34 10.25
N LYS A 163 17.10 14.91 9.04
CA LYS A 163 15.80 15.25 8.44
C LYS A 163 14.68 14.31 8.87
N PHE A 164 15.00 13.11 9.33
CA PHE A 164 14.03 12.01 9.49
C PHE A 164 13.80 11.56 10.93
N HIS A 165 14.65 11.94 11.89
CA HIS A 165 14.57 11.40 13.24
C HIS A 165 13.23 11.68 13.97
N GLY A 166 12.49 12.73 13.57
CA GLY A 166 11.24 13.16 14.21
C GLY A 166 10.03 12.26 13.90
N ASP A 167 9.91 11.80 12.64
CA ASP A 167 8.73 11.08 12.14
C ASP A 167 9.02 9.63 11.72
N ILE A 168 10.26 9.17 11.95
CA ILE A 168 10.74 7.85 11.53
C ILE A 168 9.88 6.72 12.09
N SER A 169 9.33 6.86 13.31
CA SER A 169 8.44 5.86 13.92
C SER A 169 7.19 5.61 13.07
N LYS A 170 6.56 6.68 12.55
CA LYS A 170 5.33 6.60 11.74
C LYS A 170 5.60 5.89 10.40
N TYR A 171 6.66 6.27 9.70
CA TYR A 171 7.00 5.70 8.40
C TYR A 171 7.56 4.27 8.48
N LEU A 172 8.31 3.94 9.54
CA LEU A 172 8.77 2.58 9.80
C LEU A 172 7.61 1.62 10.09
N ILE A 173 6.61 2.09 10.84
CA ILE A 173 5.38 1.31 11.11
C ILE A 173 4.62 1.07 9.80
N ILE A 174 4.42 2.11 8.98
CA ILE A 174 3.73 1.98 7.67
C ILE A 174 4.50 1.03 6.75
N GLY A 175 5.83 1.18 6.64
CA GLY A 175 6.68 0.28 5.83
C GLY A 175 6.61 -1.17 6.29
N SER A 176 6.59 -1.41 7.60
CA SER A 176 6.48 -2.76 8.19
C SER A 176 5.12 -3.40 7.94
N ILE A 177 4.04 -2.61 7.99
CA ILE A 177 2.69 -3.05 7.64
C ILE A 177 2.63 -3.44 6.16
N VAL A 178 3.17 -2.60 5.27
CA VAL A 178 3.19 -2.88 3.82
C VAL A 178 3.99 -4.14 3.51
N ILE A 179 5.19 -4.29 4.08
CA ILE A 179 6.01 -5.49 3.91
C ILE A 179 5.31 -6.73 4.46
N SER A 180 4.68 -6.64 5.64
CA SER A 180 3.91 -7.74 6.23
C SER A 180 2.73 -8.16 5.35
N ILE A 181 2.01 -7.19 4.77
CA ILE A 181 0.89 -7.44 3.84
C ILE A 181 1.41 -8.14 2.58
N ILE A 182 2.50 -7.65 1.98
CA ILE A 182 3.10 -8.23 0.78
C ILE A 182 3.54 -9.67 1.06
N LEU A 183 4.26 -9.92 2.16
CA LEU A 183 4.71 -11.26 2.54
C LEU A 183 3.54 -12.20 2.84
N THR A 184 2.48 -11.70 3.50
CA THR A 184 1.26 -12.47 3.78
C THR A 184 0.53 -12.84 2.48
N ILE A 185 0.42 -11.90 1.54
CA ILE A 185 -0.19 -12.13 0.21
C ILE A 185 0.63 -13.15 -0.58
N VAL A 186 1.95 -13.01 -0.64
CA VAL A 186 2.86 -13.93 -1.35
C VAL A 186 2.82 -15.32 -0.72
N TYR A 187 2.82 -15.41 0.62
CA TYR A 187 2.72 -16.67 1.35
C TYR A 187 1.36 -17.34 1.13
N ALA A 188 0.27 -16.60 1.28
CA ALA A 188 -1.08 -17.10 1.04
C ALA A 188 -1.23 -17.60 -0.41
N TYR A 189 -0.75 -16.82 -1.38
CA TYR A 189 -0.75 -17.20 -2.79
C TYR A 189 0.06 -18.47 -3.06
N ARG A 190 1.25 -18.62 -2.47
CA ARG A 190 2.07 -19.84 -2.65
C ARG A 190 1.44 -21.07 -2.00
N ASN A 191 0.93 -20.94 -0.78
CA ASN A 191 0.59 -22.08 0.05
C ASN A 191 -0.88 -22.52 -0.09
N HIS A 192 -1.77 -21.61 -0.49
CA HIS A 192 -3.19 -21.87 -0.70
C HIS A 192 -3.62 -21.62 -2.14
N ARG A 193 -2.71 -21.66 -3.13
CA ARG A 193 -3.05 -21.32 -4.54
C ARG A 193 -4.33 -22.00 -5.04
N ILE A 194 -4.53 -23.28 -4.73
CA ILE A 194 -5.69 -24.08 -5.17
C ILE A 194 -6.95 -23.68 -4.39
N GLN A 195 -6.85 -23.52 -3.07
CA GLN A 195 -7.96 -23.10 -2.20
C GLN A 195 -8.34 -21.62 -2.37
N ILE A 196 -7.39 -20.74 -2.67
CA ILE A 196 -7.64 -19.36 -3.06
C ILE A 196 -8.35 -19.36 -4.39
N ILE A 197 -7.90 -20.13 -5.38
CA ILE A 197 -8.60 -20.26 -6.66
C ILE A 197 -10.04 -20.77 -6.41
N GLU A 198 -10.24 -21.85 -5.64
CA GLU A 198 -11.58 -22.38 -5.34
C GLU A 198 -12.46 -21.45 -4.51
N ASN A 199 -11.93 -20.78 -3.49
CA ASN A 199 -12.68 -19.80 -2.69
C ASN A 199 -12.94 -18.54 -3.48
N THR A 200 -12.02 -18.12 -4.35
CA THR A 200 -12.25 -17.00 -5.28
C THR A 200 -13.32 -17.42 -6.28
N TYR A 201 -13.33 -18.67 -6.76
CA TYR A 201 -14.42 -19.21 -7.57
C TYR A 201 -15.74 -19.24 -6.81
N LYS A 202 -15.79 -19.71 -5.55
CA LYS A 202 -17.02 -19.73 -4.73
C LYS A 202 -17.50 -18.35 -4.33
N VAL A 203 -16.61 -17.41 -4.01
CA VAL A 203 -16.93 -16.02 -3.73
C VAL A 203 -17.38 -15.36 -5.01
N LEU A 204 -16.69 -15.54 -6.14
CA LEU A 204 -17.15 -15.09 -7.45
C LEU A 204 -18.52 -15.67 -7.75
N ASP A 205 -18.77 -16.96 -7.48
CA ASP A 205 -20.04 -17.62 -7.78
C ASP A 205 -21.17 -17.11 -6.85
N LYS A 206 -20.92 -16.97 -5.54
CA LYS A 206 -21.85 -16.29 -4.61
C LYS A 206 -22.08 -14.82 -4.96
N THR A 207 -21.03 -14.11 -5.34
CA THR A 207 -21.12 -12.72 -5.79
C THR A 207 -21.88 -12.66 -7.10
N ILE A 208 -21.68 -13.61 -8.02
CA ILE A 208 -22.40 -13.79 -9.29
C ILE A 208 -23.87 -14.12 -9.04
N ILE A 209 -24.21 -14.87 -7.99
CA ILE A 209 -25.58 -15.19 -7.57
C ILE A 209 -26.26 -13.96 -6.95
N ILE A 210 -25.60 -13.25 -6.03
CA ILE A 210 -26.08 -11.97 -5.48
C ILE A 210 -26.24 -10.93 -6.60
N PHE A 211 -25.30 -10.89 -7.55
CA PHE A 211 -25.28 -10.07 -8.76
C PHE A 211 -26.32 -10.50 -9.81
N HIS A 212 -26.79 -11.75 -9.78
CA HIS A 212 -27.97 -12.17 -10.54
C HIS A 212 -29.27 -11.73 -9.84
N SER A 213 -29.31 -11.70 -8.51
CA SER A 213 -30.50 -11.28 -7.73
C SER A 213 -30.72 -9.77 -7.73
N MET A 214 -29.64 -8.97 -7.60
CA MET A 214 -29.63 -7.54 -7.84
C MET A 214 -29.07 -7.33 -9.23
N GLY A 215 -29.91 -7.24 -10.25
CA GLY A 215 -29.48 -7.22 -11.66
C GLY A 215 -28.15 -6.50 -11.87
N LYS A 216 -27.12 -7.26 -12.26
CA LYS A 216 -25.70 -6.95 -12.56
C LYS A 216 -25.27 -5.47 -12.60
N MET A 217 -26.06 -4.63 -13.25
CA MET A 217 -25.84 -3.19 -13.38
C MET A 217 -25.98 -2.41 -12.05
N LYS A 218 -26.92 -2.78 -11.17
CA LYS A 218 -27.17 -2.07 -9.91
C LYS A 218 -26.00 -2.19 -8.92
N VAL A 219 -25.39 -3.37 -8.84
CA VAL A 219 -24.22 -3.61 -7.98
C VAL A 219 -23.00 -2.87 -8.52
N ALA A 220 -22.79 -2.87 -9.84
CA ALA A 220 -21.70 -2.11 -10.46
C ALA A 220 -21.84 -0.60 -10.20
N ILE A 221 -23.05 -0.05 -10.34
CA ILE A 221 -23.33 1.36 -10.03
C ILE A 221 -23.09 1.66 -8.55
N GLY A 222 -23.54 0.78 -7.65
CA GLY A 222 -23.28 0.92 -6.22
C GLY A 222 -21.79 0.93 -5.89
N ALA A 223 -21.01 0.02 -6.47
CA ALA A 223 -19.56 -0.01 -6.29
C ALA A 223 -18.86 1.25 -6.80
N VAL A 224 -19.27 1.76 -7.97
CA VAL A 224 -18.74 3.01 -8.53
C VAL A 224 -19.13 4.21 -7.66
N ALA A 225 -20.34 4.23 -7.09
CA ALA A 225 -20.78 5.28 -6.16
C ALA A 225 -19.97 5.28 -4.85
N VAL A 226 -19.68 4.10 -4.29
CA VAL A 226 -18.77 4.00 -3.12
C VAL A 226 -17.37 4.48 -3.49
N ALA A 227 -16.86 4.10 -4.66
CA ALA A 227 -15.55 4.57 -5.13
C ALA A 227 -15.52 6.10 -5.31
N PHE A 228 -16.58 6.70 -5.87
CA PHE A 228 -16.73 8.15 -5.98
C PHE A 228 -16.64 8.82 -4.61
N LEU A 229 -17.43 8.38 -3.64
CA LEU A 229 -17.39 8.92 -2.27
C LEU A 229 -16.01 8.77 -1.64
N GLY A 230 -15.37 7.60 -1.82
CA GLY A 230 -14.01 7.36 -1.34
C GLY A 230 -12.99 8.34 -1.93
N PHE A 231 -12.98 8.51 -3.25
CA PHE A 231 -12.10 9.48 -3.91
C PHE A 231 -12.42 10.91 -3.50
N SER A 232 -13.69 11.29 -3.34
CA SER A 232 -14.08 12.63 -2.88
C SER A 232 -13.58 12.93 -1.47
N VAL A 233 -13.63 11.96 -0.54
CA VAL A 233 -13.04 12.11 0.80
C VAL A 233 -11.52 12.27 0.71
N LEU A 234 -10.87 11.49 -0.15
CA LEU A 234 -9.42 11.60 -0.37
C LEU A 234 -9.02 12.96 -0.99
N VAL A 235 -9.86 13.56 -1.85
CA VAL A 235 -9.63 14.93 -2.36
C VAL A 235 -9.53 15.92 -1.22
N ILE A 236 -10.40 15.84 -0.21
CA ILE A 236 -10.35 16.73 0.96
C ILE A 236 -9.00 16.59 1.67
N GLY A 237 -8.54 15.35 1.89
CA GLY A 237 -7.22 15.08 2.46
C GLY A 237 -6.08 15.67 1.63
N VAL A 238 -6.09 15.43 0.31
CA VAL A 238 -5.08 15.97 -0.61
C VAL A 238 -5.03 17.50 -0.60
N VAL A 239 -6.20 18.14 -0.60
CA VAL A 239 -6.29 19.62 -0.56
C VAL A 239 -5.81 20.15 0.78
N GLN A 240 -6.16 19.48 1.88
CA GLN A 240 -5.69 19.85 3.21
C GLN A 240 -4.17 19.73 3.31
N ASP A 241 -3.60 18.58 2.94
CA ASP A 241 -2.16 18.32 2.95
C ASP A 241 -1.39 19.31 2.06
N TYR A 242 -1.99 19.71 0.92
CA TYR A 242 -1.45 20.74 0.05
C TYR A 242 -1.37 22.10 0.76
N LEU A 243 -2.49 22.54 1.37
CA LEU A 243 -2.59 23.84 2.03
C LEU A 243 -1.74 23.91 3.31
N SER A 244 -1.62 22.81 4.04
CA SER A 244 -0.82 22.72 5.27
C SER A 244 0.66 22.44 5.02
N HIS A 245 1.09 22.29 3.76
CA HIS A 245 2.48 21.95 3.38
C HIS A 245 2.97 20.62 3.99
N GLU A 246 2.07 19.67 4.21
CA GLU A 246 2.39 18.36 4.82
C GLU A 246 3.00 17.36 3.82
N PHE A 247 2.97 17.66 2.52
CA PHE A 247 3.50 16.78 1.48
C PHE A 247 5.03 16.66 1.46
N ASP A 248 5.75 17.62 2.02
CA ASP A 248 7.21 17.71 1.87
C ASP A 248 7.91 16.41 2.27
N GLN A 249 7.55 15.86 3.42
CA GLN A 249 8.15 14.61 3.91
C GLN A 249 7.82 13.42 3.03
N PHE A 250 6.56 13.28 2.61
CA PHE A 250 6.13 12.21 1.71
C PHE A 250 6.90 12.27 0.39
N ASP A 251 7.06 13.47 -0.17
CA ASP A 251 7.76 13.68 -1.43
C ASP A 251 9.22 13.31 -1.36
N ILE A 252 9.90 13.70 -0.27
CA ILE A 252 11.31 13.39 -0.07
C ILE A 252 11.51 11.89 0.12
N VAL A 253 10.70 11.24 0.98
CA VAL A 253 10.83 9.82 1.29
C VAL A 253 10.59 8.98 0.05
N VAL A 254 9.49 9.21 -0.67
CA VAL A 254 9.15 8.40 -1.85
C VAL A 254 10.13 8.64 -2.99
N SER A 255 10.55 9.89 -3.22
CA SER A 255 11.57 10.19 -4.24
C SER A 255 12.90 9.52 -3.93
N TYR A 256 13.31 9.50 -2.65
CA TYR A 256 14.53 8.83 -2.22
C TYR A 256 14.42 7.31 -2.42
N LEU A 257 13.32 6.69 -1.98
CA LEU A 257 13.08 5.25 -2.17
C LEU A 257 13.11 4.85 -3.65
N VAL A 258 12.46 5.63 -4.51
CA VAL A 258 12.46 5.36 -5.96
C VAL A 258 13.88 5.40 -6.52
N LYS A 259 14.71 6.39 -6.14
CA LYS A 259 16.11 6.49 -6.59
C LYS A 259 17.02 5.39 -6.04
N VAL A 260 16.73 4.86 -4.85
CA VAL A 260 17.49 3.75 -4.27
C VAL A 260 17.13 2.42 -4.93
N ILE A 261 15.83 2.17 -5.15
CA ILE A 261 15.34 0.93 -5.77
C ILE A 261 15.71 0.91 -7.27
N PHE A 262 15.47 2.01 -7.96
CA PHE A 262 15.73 2.16 -9.37
C PHE A 262 16.95 3.08 -9.56
N ASN A 263 18.08 2.48 -9.93
CA ASN A 263 19.30 3.21 -10.27
C ASN A 263 19.34 3.59 -11.76
N SER A 264 20.44 4.22 -12.20
CA SER A 264 20.63 4.69 -13.58
C SER A 264 20.46 3.63 -14.67
N LYS A 265 20.65 2.33 -14.36
CA LYS A 265 20.44 1.23 -15.32
C LYS A 265 18.97 1.10 -15.76
N TRP A 266 18.03 1.54 -14.92
CA TRP A 266 16.60 1.48 -15.19
C TRP A 266 16.09 2.65 -16.02
N SER A 267 16.92 3.67 -16.29
CA SER A 267 16.52 4.90 -16.97
C SER A 267 15.82 4.66 -18.30
N PHE A 268 16.34 3.76 -19.14
CA PHE A 268 15.71 3.41 -20.41
C PHE A 268 14.31 2.79 -20.20
N VAL A 269 14.21 1.76 -19.34
CA VAL A 269 12.95 1.04 -19.08
C VAL A 269 11.90 1.97 -18.48
N ILE A 270 12.27 2.76 -17.48
CA ILE A 270 11.34 3.71 -16.84
C ILE A 270 10.98 4.84 -17.81
N GLY A 271 11.89 5.24 -18.69
CA GLY A 271 11.63 6.17 -19.78
C GLY A 271 10.49 5.72 -20.70
N LEU A 272 10.41 4.42 -21.00
CA LEU A 272 9.34 3.85 -21.81
C LEU A 272 7.96 4.00 -21.15
N PHE A 273 7.87 4.07 -19.82
CA PHE A 273 6.59 4.18 -19.13
C PHE A 273 5.87 5.51 -19.43
N LYS A 274 6.59 6.57 -19.78
CA LYS A 274 6.00 7.84 -20.27
C LYS A 274 5.16 7.65 -21.53
N LEU A 275 5.46 6.64 -22.35
CA LEU A 275 4.72 6.37 -23.58
C LEU A 275 3.27 5.94 -23.30
N THR A 276 3.01 5.32 -22.14
CA THR A 276 1.68 4.82 -21.77
C THR A 276 0.62 5.92 -21.70
N THR A 277 1.00 7.16 -21.41
CA THR A 277 0.09 8.31 -21.37
C THR A 277 0.43 9.33 -22.45
N SER A 278 1.20 8.92 -23.47
CA SER A 278 1.52 9.80 -24.59
C SER A 278 0.39 9.83 -25.61
N ILE A 279 0.23 10.97 -26.30
CA ILE A 279 -0.75 11.11 -27.38
C ILE A 279 -0.59 10.02 -28.47
N ARG A 280 0.64 9.54 -28.69
CA ARG A 280 0.96 8.46 -29.64
C ARG A 280 0.31 7.12 -29.28
N VAL A 281 0.00 6.88 -28.01
CA VAL A 281 -0.66 5.67 -27.53
C VAL A 281 -2.15 5.92 -27.28
N LEU A 282 -2.49 7.05 -26.65
CA LEU A 282 -3.87 7.36 -26.30
C LEU A 282 -4.77 7.61 -27.51
N VAL A 283 -4.29 8.26 -28.57
CA VAL A 283 -5.09 8.52 -29.78
C VAL A 283 -5.47 7.23 -30.51
N PRO A 284 -4.54 6.32 -30.86
CA PRO A 284 -4.90 5.04 -31.48
C PRO A 284 -5.84 4.20 -30.60
N LEU A 285 -5.64 4.19 -29.28
CA LEU A 285 -6.54 3.48 -28.37
C LEU A 285 -7.93 4.12 -28.31
N THR A 286 -8.03 5.45 -28.36
CA THR A 286 -9.32 6.16 -28.43
C THR A 286 -10.07 5.81 -29.71
N ILE A 287 -9.37 5.80 -30.85
CA ILE A 287 -9.94 5.39 -32.14
C ILE A 287 -10.42 3.93 -32.07
N PHE A 288 -9.62 3.04 -31.48
CA PHE A 288 -10.00 1.66 -31.26
C PHE A 288 -11.28 1.54 -30.41
N MET A 289 -11.36 2.26 -29.28
CA MET A 289 -12.53 2.29 -28.41
C MET A 289 -13.76 2.82 -29.15
N PHE A 290 -13.60 3.89 -29.94
CA PHE A 290 -14.66 4.49 -30.74
C PHE A 290 -15.22 3.49 -31.79
N ILE A 291 -14.34 2.86 -32.57
CA ILE A 291 -14.72 1.83 -33.56
C ILE A 291 -15.42 0.66 -32.86
N TRP A 292 -14.90 0.26 -31.69
CA TRP A 292 -15.47 -0.82 -30.92
C TRP A 292 -16.88 -0.50 -30.41
N ILE A 293 -17.13 0.72 -29.90
CA ILE A 293 -18.45 1.17 -29.47
C ILE A 293 -19.41 1.23 -30.66
N ILE A 294 -18.99 1.75 -31.83
CA ILE A 294 -19.84 1.81 -33.03
C ILE A 294 -20.29 0.42 -33.48
N ARG A 295 -19.39 -0.57 -33.42
CA ARG A 295 -19.71 -1.97 -33.75
C ARG A 295 -20.66 -2.62 -32.75
N ARG A 296 -20.95 -1.98 -31.61
CA ARG A 296 -21.98 -2.43 -30.66
C ARG A 296 -23.28 -1.69 -30.90
N ASN A 297 -24.39 -2.44 -30.92
CA ASN A 297 -25.70 -1.90 -31.29
C ASN A 297 -26.52 -1.33 -30.11
N ILE A 298 -25.92 -1.22 -28.91
CA ILE A 298 -26.65 -0.88 -27.68
C ILE A 298 -26.11 0.45 -27.11
N ASN A 299 -26.93 1.51 -27.12
CA ASN A 299 -26.64 2.82 -26.52
C ASN A 299 -25.33 3.50 -26.97
N ARG A 300 -24.90 3.24 -28.21
CA ARG A 300 -23.64 3.73 -28.79
C ARG A 300 -23.43 5.24 -28.67
N ILE A 301 -24.49 6.04 -28.82
CA ILE A 301 -24.40 7.51 -28.78
C ILE A 301 -23.95 7.99 -27.39
N LEU A 302 -24.57 7.48 -26.33
CA LEU A 302 -24.24 7.85 -24.95
C LEU A 302 -22.81 7.42 -24.57
N GLU A 303 -22.39 6.23 -25.01
CA GLU A 303 -21.04 5.74 -24.75
C GLU A 303 -19.97 6.54 -25.50
N ILE A 304 -20.24 6.94 -26.75
CA ILE A 304 -19.36 7.82 -27.54
C ILE A 304 -19.27 9.20 -26.89
N GLN A 305 -20.41 9.81 -26.51
CA GLN A 305 -20.40 11.10 -25.81
C GLN A 305 -19.59 11.02 -24.52
N SER A 306 -19.81 9.96 -23.73
CA SER A 306 -19.07 9.76 -22.47
C SER A 306 -17.58 9.56 -22.72
N LEU A 307 -17.17 8.84 -23.77
CA LEU A 307 -15.76 8.69 -24.14
C LEU A 307 -15.09 10.05 -24.36
N PHE A 308 -15.72 10.92 -25.15
CA PHE A 308 -15.17 12.27 -25.41
C PHE A 308 -15.19 13.14 -24.16
N ILE A 309 -16.27 13.14 -23.38
CA ILE A 309 -16.36 13.91 -22.13
C ILE A 309 -15.29 13.46 -21.12
N VAL A 310 -15.11 12.16 -20.95
CA VAL A 310 -14.13 11.60 -20.02
C VAL A 310 -12.71 12.02 -20.40
N ILE A 311 -12.33 11.87 -21.68
CA ILE A 311 -10.97 12.16 -22.13
C ILE A 311 -10.71 13.66 -22.20
N LEU A 312 -11.54 14.42 -22.94
CA LEU A 312 -11.33 15.86 -23.12
C LEU A 312 -11.56 16.62 -21.81
N GLY A 313 -12.59 16.24 -21.04
CA GLY A 313 -12.82 16.84 -19.74
C GLY A 313 -11.75 16.48 -18.71
N GLY A 314 -11.11 15.31 -18.82
CA GLY A 314 -9.95 14.94 -18.00
C GLY A 314 -8.75 15.86 -18.27
N GLU A 315 -8.46 16.13 -19.54
CA GLU A 315 -7.43 17.10 -19.98
C GLU A 315 -7.73 18.51 -19.47
N ILE A 316 -8.97 18.99 -19.65
CA ILE A 316 -9.39 20.33 -19.19
C ILE A 316 -9.33 20.43 -17.67
N LEU A 317 -9.82 19.42 -16.94
CA LEU A 317 -9.78 19.36 -15.48
C LEU A 317 -8.34 19.46 -14.99
N GLN A 318 -7.45 18.66 -15.57
CA GLN A 318 -6.05 18.61 -15.21
C GLN A 318 -5.37 19.97 -15.42
N TYR A 319 -5.60 20.59 -16.57
CA TYR A 319 -5.10 21.93 -16.88
C TYR A 319 -5.63 22.95 -15.88
N GLY A 320 -6.94 22.94 -15.59
CA GLY A 320 -7.57 23.84 -14.63
C GLY A 320 -7.01 23.69 -13.21
N LEU A 321 -6.87 22.46 -12.72
CA LEU A 321 -6.30 22.19 -11.39
C LEU A 321 -4.86 22.71 -11.27
N ARG A 322 -4.03 22.55 -12.30
CA ARG A 322 -2.67 23.10 -12.31
C ARG A 322 -2.63 24.63 -12.16
N HIS A 323 -3.58 25.33 -12.75
CA HIS A 323 -3.68 26.79 -12.66
C HIS A 323 -4.28 27.29 -11.34
N ILE A 324 -5.06 26.43 -10.66
CA ILE A 324 -5.59 26.68 -9.33
C ILE A 324 -4.50 26.51 -8.28
N PHE A 325 -3.81 25.36 -8.28
CA PHE A 325 -2.82 25.05 -7.25
C PHE A 325 -1.48 25.75 -7.50
N ARG A 326 -1.08 25.99 -8.76
CA ARG A 326 0.16 26.71 -9.10
C ARG A 326 1.43 26.19 -8.40
N ARG A 327 1.50 24.89 -8.15
CA ARG A 327 2.66 24.25 -7.50
C ARG A 327 3.80 24.03 -8.49
N LEU A 328 4.98 24.56 -8.18
CA LEU A 328 6.20 24.36 -8.97
C LEU A 328 6.77 22.94 -8.78
N GLY A 329 7.29 22.38 -9.88
CA GLY A 329 7.92 21.06 -9.89
C GLY A 329 9.35 21.02 -9.32
N PRO A 330 9.91 19.82 -9.10
CA PRO A 330 11.25 19.64 -8.51
C PRO A 330 12.44 20.01 -9.42
N SER A 331 12.26 20.08 -10.74
CA SER A 331 13.38 20.22 -11.70
C SER A 331 13.48 21.61 -12.33
N SER A 332 14.70 22.04 -12.65
CA SER A 332 14.91 23.23 -13.50
C SER A 332 14.33 23.05 -14.91
N ILE A 333 14.21 21.80 -15.38
CA ILE A 333 13.58 21.46 -16.67
C ILE A 333 12.07 21.78 -16.66
N SER A 334 11.38 21.59 -15.54
CA SER A 334 9.98 22.05 -15.38
C SER A 334 9.86 23.58 -15.37
N LEU A 335 10.91 24.32 -15.04
CA LEU A 335 10.92 25.79 -15.09
C LEU A 335 11.17 26.35 -16.50
N ILE A 336 11.88 25.59 -17.34
CA ILE A 336 12.26 25.97 -18.72
C ILE A 336 11.21 25.52 -19.75
N SER A 337 10.53 24.40 -19.51
CA SER A 337 9.38 23.99 -20.32
C SER A 337 8.14 24.78 -19.91
N HIS A 338 7.24 25.08 -20.85
CA HIS A 338 5.99 25.85 -20.64
C HIS A 338 4.97 25.19 -19.68
N ASN A 339 5.41 24.27 -18.81
CA ASN A 339 4.60 23.48 -17.91
C ASN A 339 5.14 23.61 -16.48
N GLN A 340 5.20 24.86 -16.00
CA GLN A 340 5.79 25.22 -14.70
C GLN A 340 5.04 24.60 -13.51
N TYR A 341 3.75 24.34 -13.68
CA TYR A 341 2.91 23.74 -12.64
C TYR A 341 2.81 22.23 -12.80
N THR A 342 3.11 21.48 -11.75
CA THR A 342 3.13 20.00 -11.79
C THR A 342 1.97 19.34 -11.06
N PHE A 343 1.32 20.03 -10.12
CA PHE A 343 0.23 19.49 -9.31
C PHE A 343 -1.16 19.77 -9.89
N PRO A 344 -2.00 18.74 -10.15
CA PRO A 344 -1.71 17.32 -10.07
C PRO A 344 -1.00 16.78 -11.32
N SER A 345 -0.41 15.60 -11.18
CA SER A 345 0.31 14.89 -12.25
C SER A 345 -0.61 14.56 -13.43
N TYR A 346 -0.17 14.96 -14.63
CA TYR A 346 -0.83 14.63 -15.88
C TYR A 346 -0.87 13.11 -16.13
N GLN A 347 0.28 12.45 -15.96
CA GLN A 347 0.42 11.02 -16.28
C GLN A 347 -0.44 10.17 -15.36
N ALA A 348 -0.49 10.49 -14.06
CA ALA A 348 -1.31 9.75 -13.11
C ALA A 348 -2.81 9.94 -13.37
N LEU A 349 -3.24 11.19 -13.58
CA LEU A 349 -4.65 11.52 -13.84
C LEU A 349 -5.14 10.90 -15.14
N MET A 350 -4.42 11.08 -16.24
CA MET A 350 -4.84 10.52 -17.53
C MET A 350 -4.77 9.00 -17.56
N ALA A 351 -3.84 8.38 -16.83
CA ALA A 351 -3.80 6.93 -16.72
C ALA A 351 -5.07 6.37 -16.07
N ILE A 352 -5.50 6.91 -14.92
CA ILE A 352 -6.69 6.40 -14.24
C ILE A 352 -7.96 6.71 -15.05
N VAL A 353 -8.07 7.91 -15.62
CA VAL A 353 -9.23 8.35 -16.40
C VAL A 353 -9.39 7.51 -17.67
N PHE A 354 -8.34 7.41 -18.48
CA PHE A 354 -8.39 6.71 -19.76
C PHE A 354 -8.53 5.20 -19.60
N TYR A 355 -7.60 4.57 -18.88
CA TYR A 355 -7.57 3.12 -18.75
C TYR A 355 -8.68 2.60 -17.83
N GLY A 356 -9.12 3.40 -16.86
CA GLY A 356 -10.28 3.08 -16.03
C GLY A 356 -11.58 3.07 -16.83
N PHE A 357 -11.78 4.04 -17.74
CA PHE A 357 -12.95 4.04 -18.62
C PHE A 357 -12.90 2.89 -19.63
N PHE A 358 -11.70 2.54 -20.14
CA PHE A 358 -11.50 1.36 -20.97
C PHE A 358 -11.89 0.05 -20.26
N VAL A 359 -11.46 -0.12 -19.00
CA VAL A 359 -11.88 -1.25 -18.16
C VAL A 359 -13.39 -1.29 -18.00
N TYR A 360 -14.01 -0.15 -17.71
CA TYR A 360 -15.46 -0.06 -17.56
C TYR A 360 -16.19 -0.56 -18.82
N LEU A 361 -15.79 -0.10 -20.01
CA LEU A 361 -16.41 -0.57 -21.26
C LEU A 361 -16.18 -2.08 -21.47
N ILE A 362 -14.99 -2.61 -21.18
CA ILE A 362 -14.71 -4.06 -21.27
C ILE A 362 -15.54 -4.86 -20.28
N VAL A 363 -15.63 -4.44 -19.03
CA VAL A 363 -16.43 -5.11 -18.01
C VAL A 363 -17.90 -5.16 -18.42
N ARG A 364 -18.39 -4.10 -19.06
CA ARG A 364 -19.77 -3.98 -19.55
C ARG A 364 -20.06 -4.87 -20.76
N HIS A 365 -19.16 -4.93 -21.73
CA HIS A 365 -19.43 -5.59 -23.03
C HIS A 365 -18.80 -6.97 -23.19
N ALA A 366 -17.73 -7.28 -22.45
CA ALA A 366 -17.09 -8.58 -22.54
C ALA A 366 -17.94 -9.66 -21.85
N LYS A 367 -18.14 -10.79 -22.54
CA LYS A 367 -18.82 -11.96 -21.96
C LYS A 367 -17.89 -12.80 -21.08
N ARG A 368 -16.59 -12.83 -21.42
CA ARG A 368 -15.59 -13.69 -20.78
C ARG A 368 -15.04 -13.06 -19.51
N VAL A 369 -15.16 -13.76 -18.38
CA VAL A 369 -14.70 -13.27 -17.05
C VAL A 369 -13.19 -13.05 -17.03
N TRP A 370 -12.40 -13.97 -17.59
CA TRP A 370 -10.94 -13.85 -17.62
C TRP A 370 -10.46 -12.57 -18.32
N ALA A 371 -11.17 -12.12 -19.36
CA ALA A 371 -10.83 -10.89 -20.07
C ALA A 371 -11.06 -9.66 -19.16
N LYS A 372 -12.10 -9.67 -18.33
CA LYS A 372 -12.38 -8.59 -17.37
C LYS A 372 -11.31 -8.52 -16.30
N THR A 373 -10.93 -9.67 -15.73
CA THR A 373 -9.90 -9.73 -14.69
C THR A 373 -8.52 -9.37 -15.23
N ALA A 374 -8.17 -9.84 -16.43
CA ALA A 374 -6.89 -9.52 -17.05
C ALA A 374 -6.75 -8.03 -17.32
N VAL A 375 -7.77 -7.39 -17.92
CA VAL A 375 -7.72 -5.95 -18.24
C VAL A 375 -7.66 -5.10 -16.97
N LEU A 376 -8.38 -5.49 -15.90
CA LEU A 376 -8.29 -4.80 -14.62
C LEU A 376 -6.86 -4.85 -14.04
N ILE A 377 -6.21 -6.02 -14.06
CA ILE A 377 -4.82 -6.17 -13.59
C ILE A 377 -3.86 -5.35 -14.45
N ILE A 378 -4.02 -5.40 -15.78
CA ILE A 378 -3.21 -4.62 -16.72
C ILE A 378 -3.36 -3.12 -16.46
N THR A 379 -4.58 -2.62 -16.25
CA THR A 379 -4.83 -1.21 -15.95
C THR A 379 -4.21 -0.78 -14.62
N LEU A 380 -4.32 -1.60 -13.56
CA LEU A 380 -3.65 -1.32 -12.29
C LEU A 380 -2.13 -1.24 -12.45
N PHE A 381 -1.56 -2.17 -13.23
CA PHE A 381 -0.13 -2.15 -13.54
C PHE A 381 0.27 -0.90 -14.33
N ILE A 382 -0.50 -0.53 -15.37
CA ILE A 382 -0.28 0.69 -16.16
C ILE A 382 -0.33 1.94 -15.28
N CYS A 383 -1.29 2.01 -14.35
CA CYS A 383 -1.37 3.13 -13.41
C CYS A 383 -0.10 3.21 -12.58
N ILE A 384 0.38 2.11 -12.00
CA ILE A 384 1.61 2.12 -11.18
C ILE A 384 2.83 2.60 -11.98
N ILE A 385 3.04 2.05 -13.18
CA ILE A 385 4.21 2.41 -13.99
C ILE A 385 4.14 3.84 -14.53
N SER A 386 2.94 4.37 -14.82
CA SER A 386 2.79 5.75 -15.30
C SER A 386 3.15 6.78 -14.23
N GLY A 387 2.88 6.48 -12.95
CA GLY A 387 3.28 7.34 -11.83
C GLY A 387 4.77 7.25 -11.48
N LEU A 388 5.41 6.12 -11.79
CA LEU A 388 6.83 5.91 -11.46
C LEU A 388 7.76 6.77 -12.32
N ASN A 389 7.42 6.97 -13.60
CA ASN A 389 8.23 7.74 -14.55
C ASN A 389 8.59 9.15 -14.05
N PRO A 390 7.63 10.03 -13.70
CA PRO A 390 7.94 11.40 -13.33
C PRO A 390 8.70 11.50 -11.99
N ILE A 391 8.45 10.57 -11.05
CA ILE A 391 9.17 10.52 -9.77
C ILE A 391 10.64 10.12 -9.99
N PHE A 392 10.90 9.11 -10.82
CA PHE A 392 12.25 8.64 -11.11
C PHE A 392 13.11 9.72 -11.79
N PHE A 393 12.56 10.41 -12.79
CA PHE A 393 13.26 11.50 -13.48
C PHE A 393 13.23 12.83 -12.69
N GLY A 394 12.54 12.89 -11.56
CA GLY A 394 12.43 14.09 -10.74
C GLY A 394 11.69 15.24 -11.43
N THR A 395 10.79 14.95 -12.36
CA THR A 395 10.01 15.97 -13.09
C THR A 395 8.76 16.39 -12.34
N GLU A 396 8.22 15.51 -11.48
CA GLU A 396 7.06 15.80 -10.62
C GLU A 396 7.32 15.18 -9.23
N TYR A 397 6.64 15.73 -8.21
CA TYR A 397 6.69 15.16 -6.87
C TYR A 397 5.79 13.92 -6.73
N PRO A 398 6.10 12.99 -5.82
CA PRO A 398 5.22 11.86 -5.50
C PRO A 398 3.78 12.27 -5.13
N SER A 399 3.60 13.37 -4.42
CA SER A 399 2.28 13.93 -4.08
C SER A 399 1.54 14.47 -5.31
N ASP A 400 2.23 15.00 -6.32
CA ASP A 400 1.61 15.37 -7.60
C ASP A 400 0.99 14.12 -8.26
N VAL A 401 1.70 12.99 -8.25
CA VAL A 401 1.26 11.69 -8.78
C VAL A 401 0.06 11.15 -7.97
N TYR A 402 0.17 11.17 -6.64
CA TYR A 402 -0.90 10.75 -5.73
C TYR A 402 -2.19 11.56 -5.96
N ALA A 403 -2.09 12.88 -6.02
CA ALA A 403 -3.20 13.78 -6.30
C ALA A 403 -3.80 13.51 -7.68
N GLY A 404 -2.99 13.24 -8.70
CA GLY A 404 -3.44 12.88 -10.04
C GLY A 404 -4.37 11.67 -10.06
N TYR A 405 -4.04 10.59 -9.34
CA TYR A 405 -4.92 9.44 -9.23
C TYR A 405 -6.23 9.76 -8.49
N ILE A 406 -6.19 10.60 -7.46
CA ILE A 406 -7.36 10.94 -6.66
C ILE A 406 -8.34 11.81 -7.46
N PHE A 407 -7.86 12.91 -8.05
CA PHE A 407 -8.69 13.78 -8.89
C PHE A 407 -9.20 13.03 -10.12
N GLY A 408 -8.36 12.23 -10.77
CA GLY A 408 -8.76 11.39 -11.89
C GLY A 408 -9.78 10.32 -11.50
N GLY A 409 -9.68 9.76 -10.29
CA GLY A 409 -10.63 8.80 -9.74
C GLY A 409 -12.02 9.41 -9.54
N VAL A 410 -12.10 10.62 -8.98
CA VAL A 410 -13.38 11.38 -8.88
C VAL A 410 -13.96 11.61 -10.28
N TRP A 411 -13.14 12.12 -11.21
CA TRP A 411 -13.57 12.42 -12.59
C TRP A 411 -14.08 11.18 -13.32
N LEU A 412 -13.37 10.06 -13.22
CA LEU A 412 -13.77 8.80 -13.84
C LEU A 412 -15.11 8.31 -13.27
N THR A 413 -15.20 8.24 -11.93
CA THR A 413 -16.36 7.63 -11.26
C THR A 413 -17.62 8.44 -11.45
N ILE A 414 -17.57 9.78 -11.41
CA ILE A 414 -18.74 10.62 -11.69
C ILE A 414 -19.23 10.45 -13.12
N ASN A 415 -18.33 10.37 -14.10
CA ASN A 415 -18.70 10.18 -15.50
C ASN A 415 -19.33 8.80 -15.74
N ILE A 416 -18.82 7.74 -15.09
CA ILE A 416 -19.45 6.41 -15.16
C ILE A 416 -20.85 6.43 -14.54
N ILE A 417 -21.02 7.08 -13.38
CA ILE A 417 -22.34 7.21 -12.72
C ILE A 417 -23.31 7.94 -13.66
N LEU A 418 -22.91 9.09 -14.21
CA LEU A 418 -23.74 9.86 -15.13
C LEU A 418 -24.16 9.03 -16.35
N LEU A 419 -23.23 8.32 -16.98
CA LEU A 419 -23.52 7.44 -18.12
C LEU A 419 -24.56 6.36 -17.75
N GLU A 420 -24.44 5.72 -16.59
CA GLU A 420 -25.40 4.70 -16.16
C GLU A 420 -26.76 5.30 -15.77
N VAL A 421 -26.78 6.48 -15.13
CA VAL A 421 -28.02 7.19 -14.82
C VAL A 421 -28.77 7.55 -16.11
N TYR A 422 -28.10 8.18 -17.08
CA TYR A 422 -28.70 8.52 -18.37
C TYR A 422 -29.18 7.30 -19.15
N ARG A 423 -28.54 6.14 -18.96
CA ARG A 423 -28.98 4.88 -19.56
C ARG A 423 -30.27 4.34 -18.93
N ILE A 424 -30.41 4.43 -17.62
CA ILE A 424 -31.54 3.84 -16.88
C ILE A 424 -32.78 4.72 -16.96
N LEU A 425 -32.63 6.05 -16.99
CA LEU A 425 -33.73 7.01 -16.99
C LEU A 425 -34.85 6.72 -18.02
N PRO A 426 -34.56 6.40 -19.31
CA PRO A 426 -35.60 6.06 -20.29
C PRO A 426 -36.40 4.80 -19.92
N THR A 427 -35.76 3.80 -19.31
CA THR A 427 -36.42 2.54 -18.93
C THR A 427 -37.40 2.71 -17.77
N ILE A 428 -37.10 3.63 -16.84
CA ILE A 428 -38.01 3.97 -15.73
C ILE A 428 -39.23 4.73 -16.27
N LYS A 429 -39.01 5.70 -17.18
CA LYS A 429 -40.11 6.47 -17.80
C LYS A 429 -41.09 5.58 -18.56
N SER A 430 -40.62 4.59 -19.33
CA SER A 430 -41.51 3.70 -20.08
C SER A 430 -42.27 2.72 -19.18
N LYS A 431 -41.70 2.34 -18.03
CA LYS A 431 -42.37 1.43 -17.09
C LYS A 431 -43.49 2.13 -16.33
N ASN A 432 -43.30 3.41 -15.98
CA ASN A 432 -44.34 4.21 -15.33
C ASN A 432 -45.47 4.62 -16.29
N SER A 433 -45.21 4.82 -17.58
CA SER A 433 -46.27 5.09 -18.57
C SER A 433 -47.18 3.89 -18.82
N ASN A 434 -46.68 2.66 -18.64
CA ASN A 434 -47.45 1.42 -18.77
C ASN A 434 -48.23 1.04 -17.50
N PHE A 435 -47.99 1.72 -16.38
CA PHE A 435 -48.78 1.55 -15.14
C PHE A 435 -49.95 2.53 -15.03
N LEU A 436 -49.96 3.57 -15.88
CA LEU A 436 -51.01 4.61 -15.95
C LEU A 436 -51.98 4.40 -17.13
N LYS A 437 -51.80 3.31 -17.88
CA LYS A 437 -52.78 2.75 -18.83
C LYS A 437 -53.23 1.41 -18.29
#